data_AF-A0A7Y2DYC6-F1
#
_entry.id   AF-A0A7Y2DYC6-F1
#
_cell.length_a   1.000
_cell.length_b   1.000
_cell.length_c   1.000
_cell.angle_alpha   90.00
_cell.angle_beta   90.00
_cell.angle_gamma   90.00
#
_symmetry.space_group_name_H-M   'P 1'
#
loop_
_entity.id
_entity.type
_entity.pdbx_description
1 polymer ?
#
loop_
_entity_poly.entity_id
_entity_poly.type
_entity_poly.pdbx_seq_one_letter_code
_entity_poly.pdbx_strand_id
1 'polypeptide(L)'
;MKYKNMAKIFIIFCIAPLVIVVGFSLNWSALDNPSPAKSVQSNPTGTVYSKKNRTREELLLEMRENGWLKADFSEWFVSPNGRPTGTGTLKLPLDLETVLGRRNGSSAIKPGDIVWLRGGKYRGSYTVQIGGISGRPVHIRQYPGERAILDKSSASREVGTLTVRGPHVWFWDFEISNTYPVRSRLDRRGKLKPWRGSGINVFAAYTKYINLIIRDNGHGIGIWNENGATEIYGCLIFNNGNNKKEHGIYAHNKSGIQRIENNIIFNNSGYGLHIYANSPKRSISGFEIENNTVFENGSLMKDDQAADQILVGGVEGVAAGRVRLQGNVVYTDPESKSRKSRGIRLGYRHQSNADLTLLDNFVVGRVPLKILWWDSVEACGNTVISSGRGIEIKTPASPDYSKYRFYMNRFWSHGNTDRYFVLDGKKTAFSYWYSKISKSSCSRKFQNNKVADKFPRIFINRNKYDETRANLTVYGGGKFDYVLIELGDFLVPGERFGVWDAENYTGEQVFSGVFEGKPIRLSLRRKKTAQPVGDVERVPAHTGPDFSVFVVRKL
;
A
#
# COMPACT_ATOMS: atom_id res chain seq x y z
N MET A 1 58.21 21.51 0.33
CA MET A 1 58.99 21.19 -0.89
C MET A 1 58.38 19.97 -1.58
N LYS A 2 58.82 19.60 -2.79
CA LYS A 2 58.24 18.48 -3.59
C LYS A 2 58.99 17.16 -3.32
N TYR A 3 58.36 16.01 -3.60
CA TYR A 3 58.79 14.83 -4.39
C TYR A 3 57.77 13.69 -4.09
N LYS A 4 56.87 13.30 -5.02
CA LYS A 4 57.01 12.30 -6.12
C LYS A 4 57.19 10.86 -5.59
N ASN A 5 56.21 9.95 -5.78
CA ASN A 5 55.99 9.03 -6.94
C ASN A 5 56.82 7.72 -6.84
N MET A 6 56.41 6.54 -7.33
CA MET A 6 55.12 5.93 -7.77
C MET A 6 55.38 4.44 -8.15
N ALA A 7 54.35 3.56 -8.18
CA ALA A 7 54.33 2.26 -8.93
C ALA A 7 55.26 1.10 -8.44
N LYS A 8 55.16 -0.20 -8.81
CA LYS A 8 54.09 -1.09 -9.37
C LYS A 8 54.53 -2.60 -9.33
N ILE A 9 53.54 -3.53 -9.20
CA ILE A 9 53.43 -4.86 -9.90
C ILE A 9 54.37 -6.07 -9.56
N PHE A 10 53.74 -7.19 -9.10
CA PHE A 10 54.05 -8.66 -9.28
C PHE A 10 55.48 -9.19 -8.89
N ILE A 11 55.80 -10.50 -8.72
CA ILE A 11 55.45 -11.78 -9.40
C ILE A 11 55.46 -13.02 -8.46
N ILE A 12 54.45 -13.89 -8.68
CA ILE A 12 54.36 -15.38 -8.70
C ILE A 12 55.43 -16.28 -8.03
N PHE A 13 54.92 -17.23 -7.22
CA PHE A 13 55.20 -18.68 -7.23
C PHE A 13 53.89 -19.39 -6.77
N CYS A 14 53.48 -20.60 -7.16
CA CYS A 14 53.86 -21.61 -8.17
C CYS A 14 52.56 -22.43 -8.50
N ILE A 15 52.42 -23.52 -9.29
CA ILE A 15 53.29 -24.44 -10.06
C ILE A 15 52.46 -25.03 -11.25
N ALA A 16 53.02 -25.97 -12.04
CA ALA A 16 52.30 -26.78 -13.03
C ALA A 16 52.76 -28.26 -12.95
N PRO A 17 52.06 -29.24 -13.58
CA PRO A 17 52.53 -29.68 -14.90
C PRO A 17 51.44 -30.19 -15.90
N LEU A 18 51.82 -30.15 -17.21
CA LEU A 18 51.56 -31.10 -18.32
C LEU A 18 50.18 -31.80 -18.54
N VAL A 19 49.75 -32.17 -19.76
CA VAL A 19 50.00 -31.67 -21.13
C VAL A 19 49.04 -32.39 -22.09
N ILE A 20 48.75 -31.77 -23.24
CA ILE A 20 48.49 -32.33 -24.59
C ILE A 20 47.62 -31.32 -25.36
N VAL A 21 48.10 -30.91 -26.53
CA VAL A 21 47.30 -30.23 -27.55
C VAL A 21 47.56 -30.98 -28.85
N VAL A 22 46.49 -31.49 -29.47
CA VAL A 22 46.50 -31.89 -30.88
C VAL A 22 45.43 -31.04 -31.55
N GLY A 23 45.85 -30.15 -32.44
CA GLY A 23 44.94 -29.31 -33.21
C GLY A 23 44.68 -29.92 -34.59
N PHE A 24 43.43 -29.87 -35.03
CA PHE A 24 43.09 -29.97 -36.45
C PHE A 24 42.04 -28.92 -36.81
N SER A 25 42.20 -28.33 -37.99
CA SER A 25 41.24 -27.40 -38.59
C SER A 25 40.17 -28.17 -39.38
N LEU A 26 38.97 -27.58 -39.53
CA LEU A 26 38.16 -27.65 -40.77
C LEU A 26 36.97 -26.69 -40.73
N ASN A 27 36.21 -26.66 -41.83
CA ASN A 27 35.34 -25.56 -42.26
C ASN A 27 33.95 -25.47 -41.60
N TRP A 28 33.31 -24.30 -41.79
CA TRP A 28 31.87 -24.11 -41.72
C TRP A 28 31.07 -25.16 -42.52
N SER A 29 30.04 -25.74 -41.90
CA SER A 29 28.67 -25.72 -42.43
C SER A 29 27.66 -26.07 -41.32
N ALA A 30 26.36 -25.96 -41.59
CA ALA A 30 25.30 -25.80 -40.59
C ALA A 30 25.09 -26.99 -39.64
N LEU A 31 24.75 -26.67 -38.37
CA LEU A 31 23.91 -27.50 -37.50
C LEU A 31 23.08 -26.59 -36.56
N ASP A 32 21.87 -27.05 -36.22
CA ASP A 32 20.80 -26.22 -35.63
C ASP A 32 20.77 -26.16 -34.09
N ASN A 33 19.86 -25.32 -33.57
CA ASN A 33 19.28 -25.30 -32.22
C ASN A 33 20.19 -24.91 -31.03
N PRO A 34 20.30 -23.61 -30.71
CA PRO A 34 20.39 -23.19 -29.31
C PRO A 34 19.08 -23.55 -28.59
N SER A 35 19.14 -24.39 -27.54
CA SER A 35 17.95 -24.87 -26.83
C SER A 35 17.08 -23.72 -26.31
N PRO A 36 15.74 -23.75 -26.47
CA PRO A 36 14.87 -22.74 -25.91
C PRO A 36 14.96 -22.75 -24.38
N ALA A 37 15.21 -21.58 -23.78
CA ALA A 37 15.20 -21.42 -22.33
C ALA A 37 13.86 -21.92 -21.78
N LYS A 38 13.89 -22.86 -20.82
CA LYS A 38 12.68 -23.49 -20.26
C LYS A 38 11.67 -22.42 -19.84
N SER A 39 10.56 -22.35 -20.56
CA SER A 39 9.48 -21.45 -20.24
C SER A 39 8.93 -21.84 -18.86
N VAL A 40 8.97 -20.90 -17.92
CA VAL A 40 8.30 -21.06 -16.63
C VAL A 40 6.80 -21.08 -16.92
N GLN A 41 6.23 -22.28 -17.04
CA GLN A 41 4.80 -22.47 -17.18
C GLN A 41 4.11 -21.85 -15.95
N SER A 42 3.49 -20.70 -16.14
CA SER A 42 2.69 -20.07 -15.10
C SER A 42 1.41 -20.89 -14.92
N ASN A 43 1.33 -21.70 -13.85
CA ASN A 43 0.12 -22.44 -13.49
C ASN A 43 -1.13 -21.54 -13.62
N PRO A 44 -2.05 -21.82 -14.57
CA PRO A 44 -3.27 -21.03 -14.72
C PRO A 44 -4.24 -21.19 -13.54
N THR A 45 -4.04 -22.25 -12.76
CA THR A 45 -4.93 -22.80 -11.73
C THR A 45 -4.48 -22.50 -10.30
N GLY A 46 -3.82 -21.36 -10.08
CA GLY A 46 -3.64 -20.85 -8.71
C GLY A 46 -5.00 -20.69 -8.04
N THR A 47 -5.24 -21.42 -6.95
CA THR A 47 -6.55 -21.54 -6.28
C THR A 47 -7.19 -20.17 -6.10
N VAL A 48 -8.41 -20.03 -6.61
CA VAL A 48 -9.24 -18.82 -6.40
C VAL A 48 -9.33 -18.56 -4.90
N TYR A 49 -9.23 -17.29 -4.50
CA TYR A 49 -9.48 -16.91 -3.10
C TYR A 49 -10.87 -17.38 -2.71
N SER A 50 -10.96 -18.45 -1.90
CA SER A 50 -12.22 -18.88 -1.31
C SER A 50 -12.69 -17.78 -0.37
N LYS A 51 -13.54 -16.90 -0.90
CA LYS A 51 -14.61 -16.32 -0.09
C LYS A 51 -15.61 -17.46 0.19
N LYS A 52 -16.51 -17.25 1.15
CA LYS A 52 -17.89 -17.74 1.03
C LYS A 52 -18.31 -17.48 -0.41
N ASN A 53 -18.58 -18.56 -1.16
CA ASN A 53 -18.82 -18.53 -2.61
C ASN A 53 -20.19 -17.90 -2.92
N ARG A 54 -20.38 -16.64 -2.49
CA ARG A 54 -21.53 -15.81 -2.76
C ARG A 54 -21.76 -15.81 -4.25
N THR A 55 -22.91 -16.35 -4.63
CA THR A 55 -23.45 -16.32 -5.99
C THR A 55 -23.55 -14.88 -6.49
N ARG A 56 -23.78 -14.72 -7.80
CA ARG A 56 -24.05 -13.41 -8.40
C ARG A 56 -25.28 -12.79 -7.72
N GLU A 57 -26.28 -13.63 -7.48
CA GLU A 57 -27.54 -13.37 -6.78
C GLU A 57 -27.32 -12.85 -5.35
N GLU A 58 -26.50 -13.52 -4.53
CA GLU A 58 -26.16 -13.06 -3.17
C GLU A 58 -25.44 -11.72 -3.16
N LEU A 59 -24.46 -11.50 -4.06
CA LEU A 59 -23.79 -10.20 -4.16
C LEU A 59 -24.75 -9.09 -4.60
N LEU A 60 -25.68 -9.38 -5.51
CA LEU A 60 -26.71 -8.43 -5.94
C LEU A 60 -27.78 -8.17 -4.86
N LEU A 61 -28.04 -9.13 -3.97
CA LEU A 61 -28.87 -8.93 -2.79
C LEU A 61 -28.17 -8.02 -1.76
N GLU A 62 -26.96 -8.38 -1.33
CA GLU A 62 -26.13 -7.61 -0.41
C GLU A 62 -25.95 -6.14 -0.87
N MET A 63 -25.69 -5.93 -2.17
CA MET A 63 -25.53 -4.59 -2.75
C MET A 63 -26.83 -3.78 -2.76
N ARG A 64 -28.02 -4.41 -2.82
CA ARG A 64 -29.33 -3.73 -2.73
C ARG A 64 -29.72 -3.45 -1.29
N GLU A 65 -29.49 -4.39 -0.37
CA GLU A 65 -29.76 -4.24 1.07
C GLU A 65 -28.93 -3.12 1.69
N ASN A 66 -27.64 -3.02 1.32
CA ASN A 66 -26.78 -1.90 1.69
C ASN A 66 -27.07 -0.60 0.90
N GLY A 67 -28.09 -0.60 0.03
CA GLY A 67 -28.54 0.56 -0.73
C GLY A 67 -27.60 1.05 -1.84
N TRP A 68 -26.48 0.36 -2.08
CA TRP A 68 -25.46 0.72 -3.08
C TRP A 68 -25.98 0.55 -4.52
N LEU A 69 -26.75 -0.50 -4.76
CA LEU A 69 -27.40 -0.82 -6.03
C LEU A 69 -28.92 -0.54 -5.94
N LYS A 70 -29.53 -0.09 -7.04
CA LYS A 70 -31.00 0.11 -7.14
C LYS A 70 -31.67 -1.07 -7.84
N ALA A 71 -33.00 -1.10 -7.85
CA ALA A 71 -33.75 -2.19 -8.47
C ALA A 71 -33.68 -2.16 -10.01
N ASP A 72 -33.52 -0.97 -10.60
CA ASP A 72 -33.49 -0.72 -12.04
C ASP A 72 -32.05 -0.56 -12.56
N PHE A 73 -31.37 -1.69 -12.74
CA PHE A 73 -30.00 -1.79 -13.23
C PHE A 73 -29.88 -2.85 -14.32
N SER A 74 -28.85 -2.71 -15.17
CA SER A 74 -28.48 -3.70 -16.18
C SER A 74 -27.21 -4.44 -15.78
N GLU A 75 -27.12 -5.73 -16.10
CA GLU A 75 -25.92 -6.56 -15.91
C GLU A 75 -25.13 -6.66 -17.22
N TRP A 76 -23.87 -6.22 -17.20
CA TRP A 76 -22.98 -6.22 -18.37
C TRP A 76 -21.77 -7.13 -18.13
N PHE A 77 -21.62 -8.16 -18.93
CA PHE A 77 -20.55 -9.14 -18.82
C PHE A 77 -19.40 -8.83 -19.77
N VAL A 78 -18.19 -8.77 -19.20
CA VAL A 78 -16.95 -8.43 -19.89
C VAL A 78 -15.93 -9.56 -19.70
N SER A 79 -15.18 -9.93 -20.73
CA SER A 79 -14.13 -10.96 -20.61
C SER A 79 -12.85 -10.59 -21.38
N PRO A 80 -11.69 -11.22 -21.08
CA PRO A 80 -10.44 -10.93 -21.80
C PRO A 80 -10.50 -11.25 -23.30
N ASN A 81 -11.40 -12.15 -23.71
CA ASN A 81 -11.65 -12.57 -25.09
C ASN A 81 -12.99 -12.02 -25.61
N GLY A 82 -13.60 -11.06 -24.90
CA GLY A 82 -14.82 -10.39 -25.32
C GLY A 82 -14.63 -9.56 -26.59
N ARG A 83 -15.73 -9.15 -27.22
CA ARG A 83 -15.71 -8.45 -28.52
C ARG A 83 -16.55 -7.17 -28.47
N PRO A 84 -16.23 -6.15 -29.28
CA PRO A 84 -17.04 -4.93 -29.38
C PRO A 84 -18.44 -5.18 -29.98
N THR A 85 -18.62 -6.33 -30.64
CA THR A 85 -19.89 -6.83 -31.19
C THR A 85 -20.58 -7.86 -30.28
N GLY A 86 -20.10 -8.06 -29.05
CA GLY A 86 -20.78 -8.88 -28.05
C GLY A 86 -22.07 -8.20 -27.55
N THR A 87 -23.05 -8.97 -27.10
CA THR A 87 -24.30 -8.42 -26.53
C THR A 87 -24.16 -8.02 -25.07
N GLY A 88 -22.97 -8.17 -24.48
CA GLY A 88 -22.74 -7.91 -23.06
C GLY A 88 -23.31 -8.99 -22.14
N THR A 89 -23.62 -10.17 -22.67
CA THR A 89 -24.21 -11.30 -21.93
C THR A 89 -23.14 -12.31 -21.50
N LEU A 90 -23.45 -13.20 -20.55
CA LEU A 90 -22.55 -14.30 -20.15
C LEU A 90 -22.11 -15.19 -21.34
N LYS A 91 -22.93 -15.31 -22.39
CA LYS A 91 -22.65 -16.08 -23.61
C LYS A 91 -21.85 -15.27 -24.66
N LEU A 92 -22.12 -13.97 -24.79
CA LEU A 92 -21.47 -13.07 -25.74
C LEU A 92 -20.95 -11.81 -25.02
N PRO A 93 -19.88 -11.93 -24.22
CA PRO A 93 -19.36 -10.83 -23.41
C PRO A 93 -18.71 -9.75 -24.28
N LEU A 94 -18.80 -8.50 -23.81
CA LEU A 94 -18.12 -7.36 -24.40
C LEU A 94 -16.62 -7.38 -24.07
N ASP A 95 -15.83 -6.67 -24.88
CA ASP A 95 -14.49 -6.27 -24.46
C ASP A 95 -14.54 -5.12 -23.44
N LEU A 96 -13.45 -4.94 -22.68
CA LEU A 96 -13.39 -3.96 -21.60
C LEU A 96 -13.33 -2.49 -22.09
N GLU A 97 -12.74 -2.20 -23.26
CA GLU A 97 -12.64 -0.84 -23.76
C GLU A 97 -14.01 -0.30 -24.23
N THR A 98 -14.77 -1.15 -24.92
CA THR A 98 -16.13 -0.82 -25.39
C THR A 98 -17.07 -0.47 -24.23
N VAL A 99 -16.98 -1.22 -23.12
CA VAL A 99 -17.79 -0.94 -21.92
C VAL A 99 -17.38 0.35 -21.20
N LEU A 100 -16.09 0.58 -21.00
CA LEU A 100 -15.59 1.73 -20.23
C LEU A 100 -15.76 3.11 -20.91
N GLY A 101 -16.21 3.11 -22.18
CA GLY A 101 -16.52 4.30 -22.97
C GLY A 101 -15.31 4.80 -23.74
N ARG A 102 -15.41 4.79 -25.07
CA ARG A 102 -14.37 5.33 -25.95
C ARG A 102 -14.38 6.86 -25.88
N ARG A 103 -13.20 7.48 -26.00
CA ARG A 103 -13.02 8.94 -25.79
C ARG A 103 -13.99 9.83 -26.60
N ASN A 104 -14.41 9.37 -27.78
CA ASN A 104 -15.35 10.05 -28.68
C ASN A 104 -16.53 9.13 -29.07
N GLY A 105 -16.96 8.21 -28.21
CA GLY A 105 -18.03 7.24 -28.53
C GLY A 105 -18.98 6.99 -27.37
N SER A 106 -20.24 6.68 -27.67
CA SER A 106 -21.22 6.24 -26.69
C SER A 106 -20.83 4.89 -26.08
N SER A 107 -21.26 4.67 -24.84
CA SER A 107 -21.29 3.35 -24.19
C SER A 107 -22.74 3.03 -23.86
N ALA A 108 -23.09 1.74 -23.81
CA ALA A 108 -24.43 1.29 -23.44
C ALA A 108 -24.67 1.32 -21.91
N ILE A 109 -23.61 1.47 -21.10
CA ILE A 109 -23.66 1.49 -19.63
C ILE A 109 -24.35 2.77 -19.12
N LYS A 110 -25.32 2.60 -18.22
CA LYS A 110 -26.11 3.68 -17.59
C LYS A 110 -25.80 3.84 -16.10
N PRO A 111 -26.06 5.02 -15.49
CA PRO A 111 -25.90 5.21 -14.05
C PRO A 111 -26.75 4.23 -13.21
N GLY A 112 -26.07 3.40 -12.42
CA GLY A 112 -26.68 2.31 -11.63
C GLY A 112 -26.36 0.90 -12.15
N ASP A 113 -25.86 0.75 -13.37
CA ASP A 113 -25.51 -0.55 -13.96
C ASP A 113 -24.31 -1.22 -13.26
N ILE A 114 -24.23 -2.56 -13.40
CA ILE A 114 -23.10 -3.37 -12.95
C ILE A 114 -22.37 -4.02 -14.13
N VAL A 115 -21.05 -3.86 -14.14
CA VAL A 115 -20.10 -4.47 -15.07
C VAL A 115 -19.37 -5.59 -14.36
N TRP A 116 -19.60 -6.82 -14.79
CA TRP A 116 -18.94 -8.02 -14.30
C TRP A 116 -17.70 -8.35 -15.13
N LEU A 117 -16.53 -8.21 -14.52
CA LEU A 117 -15.26 -8.66 -15.06
C LEU A 117 -15.11 -10.17 -14.84
N ARG A 118 -15.22 -10.95 -15.92
CA ARG A 118 -14.91 -12.38 -15.92
C ARG A 118 -13.41 -12.64 -15.69
N GLY A 119 -13.07 -13.86 -15.30
CA GLY A 119 -11.71 -14.28 -14.96
C GLY A 119 -10.70 -14.17 -16.11
N GLY A 120 -9.43 -14.00 -15.75
CA GLY A 120 -8.31 -13.93 -16.68
C GLY A 120 -7.60 -12.57 -16.70
N LYS A 121 -6.71 -12.38 -17.69
CA LYS A 121 -5.81 -11.21 -17.78
C LYS A 121 -6.24 -10.25 -18.90
N TYR A 122 -6.75 -9.09 -18.51
CA TYR A 122 -7.05 -7.97 -19.39
C TYR A 122 -5.76 -7.22 -19.71
N ARG A 123 -5.23 -7.40 -20.93
CA ARG A 123 -3.95 -6.84 -21.38
C ARG A 123 -4.14 -5.45 -21.95
N GLY A 124 -3.46 -4.46 -21.37
CA GLY A 124 -3.39 -3.11 -21.93
C GLY A 124 -3.57 -1.99 -20.89
N SER A 125 -4.17 -0.89 -21.30
CA SER A 125 -4.38 0.25 -20.41
C SER A 125 -5.69 0.94 -20.74
N TYR A 126 -6.52 1.13 -19.72
CA TYR A 126 -7.94 1.42 -19.90
C TYR A 126 -8.28 2.81 -19.38
N THR A 127 -9.13 3.55 -20.11
CA THR A 127 -9.68 4.83 -19.66
C THR A 127 -11.16 4.69 -19.36
N VAL A 128 -11.58 5.06 -18.16
CA VAL A 128 -12.99 5.03 -17.74
C VAL A 128 -13.61 6.39 -18.01
N GLN A 129 -14.35 6.50 -19.11
CA GLN A 129 -15.12 7.70 -19.47
C GLN A 129 -16.55 7.62 -18.95
N ILE A 130 -17.13 6.41 -18.86
CA ILE A 130 -18.44 6.19 -18.22
C ILE A 130 -18.45 6.69 -16.77
N GLY A 131 -19.60 7.21 -16.33
CA GLY A 131 -19.81 7.68 -14.97
C GLY A 131 -21.23 7.37 -14.49
N GLY A 132 -21.38 7.22 -13.18
CA GLY A 132 -22.68 7.20 -12.53
C GLY A 132 -23.17 8.60 -12.13
N ILE A 133 -24.21 8.65 -11.31
CA ILE A 133 -24.67 9.88 -10.64
C ILE A 133 -24.81 9.63 -9.13
N SER A 134 -25.10 10.68 -8.37
CA SER A 134 -25.41 10.56 -6.94
C SER A 134 -26.56 9.58 -6.72
N GLY A 135 -26.41 8.64 -5.77
CA GLY A 135 -27.38 7.57 -5.51
C GLY A 135 -27.46 6.46 -6.57
N ARG A 136 -26.80 6.58 -7.73
CA ARG A 136 -26.72 5.56 -8.79
C ARG A 136 -25.29 5.48 -9.37
N PRO A 137 -24.31 5.00 -8.60
CA PRO A 137 -22.97 4.76 -9.12
C PRO A 137 -22.96 3.64 -10.16
N VAL A 138 -21.96 3.63 -11.03
CA VAL A 138 -21.67 2.45 -11.89
C VAL A 138 -20.71 1.54 -11.13
N HIS A 139 -21.03 0.24 -11.07
CA HIS A 139 -20.21 -0.76 -10.40
C HIS A 139 -19.36 -1.53 -11.43
N ILE A 140 -18.06 -1.65 -11.21
CA ILE A 140 -17.16 -2.51 -11.98
C ILE A 140 -16.58 -3.53 -10.99
N ARG A 141 -17.02 -4.79 -11.08
CA ARG A 141 -16.76 -5.83 -10.08
C ARG A 141 -16.27 -7.13 -10.71
N GLN A 142 -15.34 -7.79 -10.05
CA GLN A 142 -14.96 -9.16 -10.38
C GLN A 142 -16.17 -10.10 -10.28
N TYR A 143 -16.39 -10.95 -11.27
CA TYR A 143 -17.42 -11.99 -11.20
C TYR A 143 -17.12 -12.97 -10.04
N PRO A 144 -18.11 -13.35 -9.20
CA PRO A 144 -17.87 -14.25 -8.07
C PRO A 144 -17.28 -15.59 -8.51
N GLY A 145 -16.41 -16.15 -7.67
CA GLY A 145 -15.69 -17.41 -7.97
C GLY A 145 -14.59 -17.31 -9.03
N GLU A 146 -14.36 -16.13 -9.63
CA GLU A 146 -13.34 -15.92 -10.67
C GLU A 146 -12.24 -14.94 -10.21
N ARG A 147 -11.14 -14.82 -10.96
CA ARG A 147 -10.06 -13.84 -10.72
C ARG A 147 -9.78 -12.99 -11.96
N ALA A 148 -10.22 -11.73 -11.91
CA ALA A 148 -9.99 -10.74 -12.96
C ALA A 148 -8.71 -9.94 -12.66
N ILE A 149 -7.82 -9.83 -13.64
CA ILE A 149 -6.55 -9.10 -13.51
C ILE A 149 -6.41 -8.12 -14.67
N LEU A 150 -6.45 -6.81 -14.39
CA LEU A 150 -5.99 -5.79 -15.33
C LEU A 150 -4.47 -5.76 -15.27
N ASP A 151 -3.81 -6.21 -16.33
CA ASP A 151 -2.36 -6.45 -16.37
C ASP A 151 -1.73 -5.73 -17.57
N LYS A 152 -1.19 -4.53 -17.29
CA LYS A 152 -0.72 -3.62 -18.33
C LYS A 152 0.44 -4.14 -19.17
N SER A 153 1.27 -5.01 -18.60
CA SER A 153 2.37 -5.69 -19.30
C SER A 153 3.25 -4.80 -20.21
N SER A 154 3.43 -3.52 -19.89
CA SER A 154 4.23 -2.58 -20.69
C SER A 154 4.88 -1.46 -19.85
N ALA A 155 6.10 -1.06 -20.20
CA ALA A 155 6.76 0.12 -19.66
C ALA A 155 6.35 1.39 -20.43
N SER A 156 5.44 2.16 -19.84
CA SER A 156 5.10 3.52 -20.28
C SER A 156 4.75 4.36 -19.06
N ARG A 157 5.33 5.56 -18.95
CA ARG A 157 5.17 6.42 -17.77
C ARG A 157 3.82 7.12 -17.71
N GLU A 158 3.35 7.57 -18.87
CA GLU A 158 2.27 8.56 -19.00
C GLU A 158 0.89 7.91 -18.96
N VAL A 159 0.82 6.64 -19.35
CA VAL A 159 -0.39 5.82 -19.34
C VAL A 159 -0.42 5.00 -18.05
N GLY A 160 -1.49 5.06 -17.26
CA GLY A 160 -1.72 4.13 -16.14
C GLY A 160 -2.48 2.88 -16.58
N THR A 161 -2.42 1.78 -15.82
CA THR A 161 -3.21 0.56 -16.12
C THR A 161 -4.71 0.87 -16.17
N LEU A 162 -5.18 1.73 -15.26
CA LEU A 162 -6.52 2.30 -15.24
C LEU A 162 -6.45 3.83 -15.09
N THR A 163 -7.20 4.57 -15.93
CA THR A 163 -7.28 6.04 -15.89
C THR A 163 -8.75 6.47 -15.78
N VAL A 164 -9.17 6.93 -14.60
CA VAL A 164 -10.58 7.17 -14.29
C VAL A 164 -10.94 8.65 -14.46
N ARG A 165 -11.90 8.92 -15.36
CA ARG A 165 -12.35 10.26 -15.76
C ARG A 165 -13.84 10.51 -15.53
N GLY A 166 -14.68 9.49 -15.65
CA GLY A 166 -16.08 9.57 -15.25
C GLY A 166 -16.27 9.48 -13.72
N PRO A 167 -17.19 10.27 -13.13
CA PRO A 167 -17.45 10.27 -11.68
C PRO A 167 -18.38 9.14 -11.25
N HIS A 168 -18.53 8.94 -9.93
CA HIS A 168 -19.45 7.94 -9.36
C HIS A 168 -19.24 6.51 -9.90
N VAL A 169 -17.99 6.10 -10.16
CA VAL A 169 -17.63 4.72 -10.54
C VAL A 169 -16.95 4.03 -9.36
N TRP A 170 -17.45 2.84 -9.00
CA TRP A 170 -16.96 2.05 -7.86
C TRP A 170 -16.34 0.75 -8.39
N PHE A 171 -15.10 0.48 -8.01
CA PHE A 171 -14.28 -0.63 -8.50
C PHE A 171 -14.07 -1.67 -7.39
N TRP A 172 -14.31 -2.95 -7.68
CA TRP A 172 -14.49 -3.98 -6.64
C TRP A 172 -13.75 -5.30 -6.90
N ASP A 173 -13.05 -5.80 -5.88
CA ASP A 173 -12.54 -7.18 -5.73
C ASP A 173 -11.48 -7.68 -6.75
N PHE A 174 -11.18 -6.95 -7.83
CA PHE A 174 -10.23 -7.36 -8.88
C PHE A 174 -8.78 -6.89 -8.63
N GLU A 175 -7.85 -7.39 -9.46
CA GLU A 175 -6.42 -7.10 -9.38
C GLU A 175 -5.97 -6.12 -10.49
N ILE A 176 -5.09 -5.18 -10.13
CA ILE A 176 -4.43 -4.22 -11.03
C ILE A 176 -2.92 -4.38 -10.91
N SER A 177 -2.28 -4.78 -12.00
CA SER A 177 -0.84 -5.02 -12.04
C SER A 177 -0.20 -4.64 -13.37
N ASN A 178 1.12 -4.74 -13.41
CA ASN A 178 1.89 -4.60 -14.65
C ASN A 178 3.06 -5.59 -14.62
N THR A 179 2.88 -6.77 -15.24
CA THR A 179 3.90 -7.84 -15.22
C THR A 179 5.05 -7.63 -16.22
N TYR A 180 5.23 -6.42 -16.76
CA TYR A 180 6.36 -6.16 -17.67
C TYR A 180 7.68 -6.27 -16.91
N PRO A 181 8.56 -7.24 -17.22
CA PRO A 181 9.67 -7.62 -16.34
C PRO A 181 10.71 -6.52 -16.14
N VAL A 182 10.72 -5.49 -17.00
CA VAL A 182 11.73 -4.43 -16.98
C VAL A 182 11.20 -3.19 -16.25
N ARG A 183 11.82 -2.90 -15.11
CA ARG A 183 11.78 -1.63 -14.37
C ARG A 183 13.02 -0.75 -14.64
N SER A 184 13.84 -1.06 -15.66
CA SER A 184 15.04 -0.30 -16.13
C SER A 184 15.05 0.11 -17.65
N ARG A 185 15.41 1.37 -18.01
CA ARG A 185 15.61 1.86 -19.40
C ARG A 185 16.34 3.20 -19.38
N LEU A 186 17.32 3.40 -20.27
CA LEU A 186 18.10 4.64 -20.41
C LEU A 186 17.27 5.90 -20.74
N ASP A 187 17.65 7.06 -20.18
CA ASP A 187 17.21 8.39 -20.64
C ASP A 187 18.17 9.00 -21.70
N ARG A 188 17.92 10.24 -22.16
CA ARG A 188 18.75 10.94 -23.16
C ARG A 188 20.23 11.14 -22.78
N ARG A 189 20.64 10.83 -21.54
CA ARG A 189 22.04 10.84 -21.08
C ARG A 189 22.55 9.44 -20.69
N GLY A 190 21.87 8.39 -21.14
CA GLY A 190 22.20 7.00 -20.79
C GLY A 190 21.78 6.58 -19.37
N LYS A 191 20.93 7.35 -18.66
CA LYS A 191 20.68 7.11 -17.22
C LYS A 191 19.30 6.50 -16.93
N LEU A 192 19.30 5.36 -16.24
CA LEU A 192 18.15 4.48 -15.97
C LEU A 192 16.89 5.19 -15.40
N LYS A 193 15.80 5.21 -16.17
CA LYS A 193 14.38 5.47 -15.83
C LYS A 193 13.36 4.98 -16.91
N PRO A 194 12.79 3.77 -16.85
CA PRO A 194 11.41 3.57 -17.32
C PRO A 194 10.47 3.78 -16.14
N TRP A 195 9.18 3.70 -16.42
CA TRP A 195 8.16 3.77 -15.38
C TRP A 195 7.02 2.86 -15.82
N ARG A 196 6.42 2.13 -14.87
CA ARG A 196 5.25 1.29 -15.17
C ARG A 196 3.95 2.10 -15.25
N GLY A 197 3.99 3.39 -14.92
CA GLY A 197 2.82 4.26 -14.78
C GLY A 197 2.03 3.92 -13.52
N SER A 198 1.17 4.80 -13.03
CA SER A 198 0.30 4.47 -11.90
C SER A 198 -0.60 3.27 -12.24
N GLY A 199 -0.85 2.37 -11.29
CA GLY A 199 -1.87 1.32 -11.45
C GLY A 199 -3.23 1.94 -11.70
N ILE A 200 -3.59 2.93 -10.87
CA ILE A 200 -4.76 3.79 -11.08
C ILE A 200 -4.34 5.27 -11.12
N ASN A 201 -4.83 6.03 -12.10
CA ASN A 201 -4.86 7.49 -12.07
C ASN A 201 -6.31 7.98 -11.91
N VAL A 202 -6.60 8.72 -10.85
CA VAL A 202 -7.96 9.18 -10.50
C VAL A 202 -8.10 10.67 -10.79
N PHE A 203 -8.78 11.01 -11.90
CA PHE A 203 -9.12 12.39 -12.26
C PHE A 203 -10.57 12.78 -11.92
N ALA A 204 -11.43 11.80 -11.65
CA ALA A 204 -12.83 12.00 -11.28
C ALA A 204 -13.06 12.02 -9.75
N ALA A 205 -14.10 12.71 -9.31
CA ALA A 205 -14.59 12.68 -7.92
C ALA A 205 -15.65 11.58 -7.71
N TYR A 206 -16.04 11.33 -6.45
CA TYR A 206 -17.06 10.36 -6.05
C TYR A 206 -16.78 8.90 -6.44
N THR A 207 -15.50 8.56 -6.70
CA THR A 207 -15.08 7.20 -7.10
C THR A 207 -14.65 6.36 -5.89
N LYS A 208 -14.87 5.05 -5.93
CA LYS A 208 -14.47 4.13 -4.85
C LYS A 208 -13.61 2.98 -5.36
N TYR A 209 -12.61 2.58 -4.58
CA TYR A 209 -11.69 1.49 -4.88
C TYR A 209 -11.71 0.52 -3.70
N ILE A 210 -12.42 -0.60 -3.88
CA ILE A 210 -12.86 -1.49 -2.80
C ILE A 210 -12.24 -2.87 -3.00
N ASN A 211 -11.51 -3.36 -2.00
CA ASN A 211 -10.92 -4.70 -1.95
C ASN A 211 -9.95 -5.04 -3.10
N LEU A 212 -9.42 -4.04 -3.81
CA LEU A 212 -8.53 -4.26 -4.95
C LEU A 212 -7.14 -4.74 -4.51
N ILE A 213 -6.50 -5.52 -5.37
CA ILE A 213 -5.09 -5.89 -5.24
C ILE A 213 -4.29 -5.05 -6.23
N ILE A 214 -3.45 -4.13 -5.75
CA ILE A 214 -2.77 -3.14 -6.60
C ILE A 214 -1.26 -3.31 -6.42
N ARG A 215 -0.64 -4.06 -7.35
CA ARG A 215 0.75 -4.49 -7.20
C ARG A 215 1.62 -4.28 -8.42
N ASP A 216 2.93 -4.12 -8.20
CA ASP A 216 3.94 -4.11 -9.26
C ASP A 216 3.76 -3.02 -10.33
N ASN A 217 2.96 -1.97 -10.07
CA ASN A 217 2.82 -0.81 -10.95
C ASN A 217 3.96 0.20 -10.71
N GLY A 218 3.81 1.44 -11.19
CA GLY A 218 4.67 2.58 -10.83
C GLY A 218 4.24 3.15 -9.48
N HIS A 219 3.35 4.14 -9.46
CA HIS A 219 2.52 4.33 -8.26
C HIS A 219 1.49 3.20 -8.17
N GLY A 220 1.02 2.83 -6.98
CA GLY A 220 -0.20 2.03 -6.85
C GLY A 220 -1.41 2.85 -7.33
N ILE A 221 -1.71 3.93 -6.61
CA ILE A 221 -2.75 4.91 -6.97
C ILE A 221 -2.16 6.33 -7.01
N GLY A 222 -2.50 7.09 -8.05
CA GLY A 222 -2.34 8.55 -8.11
C GLY A 222 -3.70 9.25 -8.08
N ILE A 223 -4.00 9.98 -7.00
CA ILE A 223 -5.19 10.85 -6.91
C ILE A 223 -4.83 12.24 -7.42
N TRP A 224 -5.46 12.64 -8.53
CA TRP A 224 -5.20 13.90 -9.24
C TRP A 224 -6.39 14.86 -9.23
N ASN A 225 -7.57 14.40 -8.80
CA ASN A 225 -8.72 15.25 -8.51
C ASN A 225 -8.50 15.99 -7.18
N GLU A 226 -8.93 17.25 -7.11
CA GLU A 226 -8.80 18.08 -5.89
C GLU A 226 -10.17 18.43 -5.26
N ASN A 227 -11.22 17.70 -5.65
CA ASN A 227 -12.61 17.95 -5.26
C ASN A 227 -13.10 17.01 -4.14
N GLY A 228 -12.23 16.14 -3.61
CA GLY A 228 -12.59 15.13 -2.62
C GLY A 228 -13.44 13.98 -3.17
N ALA A 229 -14.10 13.30 -2.22
CA ALA A 229 -15.02 12.19 -2.41
C ALA A 229 -14.44 10.94 -3.11
N THR A 230 -13.12 10.79 -3.19
CA THR A 230 -12.49 9.51 -3.51
C THR A 230 -12.39 8.66 -2.24
N GLU A 231 -12.75 7.38 -2.32
CA GLU A 231 -12.59 6.42 -1.21
C GLU A 231 -11.75 5.22 -1.64
N ILE A 232 -10.63 4.98 -0.96
CA ILE A 232 -9.79 3.79 -1.15
C ILE A 232 -9.97 2.93 0.08
N TYR A 233 -10.61 1.76 -0.06
CA TYR A 233 -11.02 0.90 1.04
C TYR A 233 -10.56 -0.55 0.88
N GLY A 234 -9.95 -1.12 1.93
CA GLY A 234 -9.70 -2.57 1.99
C GLY A 234 -8.66 -3.09 0.98
N CYS A 235 -7.98 -2.22 0.24
CA CYS A 235 -7.05 -2.62 -0.81
C CYS A 235 -5.75 -3.19 -0.23
N LEU A 236 -5.10 -4.10 -0.98
CA LEU A 236 -3.72 -4.51 -0.75
C LEU A 236 -2.85 -3.77 -1.79
N ILE A 237 -1.95 -2.89 -1.35
CA ILE A 237 -1.19 -2.01 -2.25
C ILE A 237 0.32 -2.20 -2.01
N PHE A 238 0.98 -2.99 -2.87
CA PHE A 238 2.34 -3.45 -2.61
C PHE A 238 3.26 -3.65 -3.82
N ASN A 239 4.57 -3.69 -3.59
CA ASN A 239 5.60 -3.85 -4.62
C ASN A 239 5.54 -2.81 -5.76
N ASN A 240 4.84 -1.68 -5.60
CA ASN A 240 4.74 -0.66 -6.65
C ASN A 240 5.98 0.25 -6.67
N GLY A 241 6.50 0.50 -7.87
CA GLY A 241 7.57 1.45 -8.17
C GLY A 241 8.92 0.82 -8.50
N ASN A 242 9.88 1.65 -8.88
CA ASN A 242 11.31 1.32 -8.85
C ASN A 242 12.20 2.52 -8.47
N ASN A 243 11.64 3.59 -7.91
CA ASN A 243 12.41 4.76 -7.50
C ASN A 243 11.71 5.65 -6.47
N LYS A 244 12.45 6.63 -5.91
CA LYS A 244 12.01 7.58 -4.87
C LYS A 244 10.83 8.49 -5.18
N LYS A 245 10.24 8.38 -6.38
CA LYS A 245 9.08 9.16 -6.84
C LYS A 245 7.84 8.30 -7.05
N GLU A 246 7.92 6.99 -6.83
CA GLU A 246 6.83 6.04 -6.99
C GLU A 246 6.43 5.47 -5.62
N HIS A 247 5.13 5.35 -5.36
CA HIS A 247 4.55 5.27 -4.01
C HIS A 247 3.32 4.35 -4.00
N GLY A 248 2.93 3.83 -2.84
CA GLY A 248 1.67 3.07 -2.71
C GLY A 248 0.47 3.93 -3.14
N ILE A 249 0.31 5.09 -2.48
CA ILE A 249 -0.64 6.14 -2.85
C ILE A 249 0.11 7.48 -2.95
N TYR A 250 -0.10 8.22 -4.03
CA TYR A 250 0.26 9.64 -4.16
C TYR A 250 -1.02 10.46 -4.36
N ALA A 251 -1.20 11.55 -3.64
CA ALA A 251 -2.49 12.25 -3.64
C ALA A 251 -2.43 13.77 -3.41
N HIS A 252 -3.36 14.47 -4.06
CA HIS A 252 -3.69 15.89 -3.85
C HIS A 252 -5.15 16.03 -3.42
N ASN A 253 -5.49 17.10 -2.69
CA ASN A 253 -6.89 17.49 -2.46
C ASN A 253 -7.04 18.96 -2.04
N LYS A 254 -8.16 19.61 -2.39
CA LYS A 254 -8.46 21.01 -2.01
C LYS A 254 -9.77 21.12 -1.24
N SER A 255 -10.88 20.69 -1.85
CA SER A 255 -12.23 20.70 -1.26
C SER A 255 -12.70 19.28 -0.95
N GLY A 256 -13.82 19.14 -0.22
CA GLY A 256 -14.30 17.84 0.26
C GLY A 256 -13.26 17.11 1.11
N ILE A 257 -13.34 15.78 1.13
CA ILE A 257 -12.43 14.85 1.84
C ILE A 257 -12.05 13.71 0.90
N GLN A 258 -10.77 13.35 0.81
CA GLN A 258 -10.37 12.02 0.30
C GLN A 258 -10.29 11.04 1.48
N ARG A 259 -10.85 9.84 1.32
CA ARG A 259 -10.84 8.76 2.32
C ARG A 259 -9.88 7.66 1.93
N ILE A 260 -8.98 7.28 2.85
CA ILE A 260 -8.06 6.16 2.71
C ILE A 260 -8.26 5.30 3.96
N GLU A 261 -8.99 4.19 3.86
CA GLU A 261 -9.50 3.46 5.03
C GLU A 261 -9.27 1.95 4.96
N ASN A 262 -8.85 1.34 6.08
CA ASN A 262 -8.71 -0.12 6.24
C ASN A 262 -7.87 -0.80 5.13
N ASN A 263 -6.88 -0.11 4.55
CA ASN A 263 -6.00 -0.67 3.52
C ASN A 263 -4.75 -1.33 4.14
N ILE A 264 -4.14 -2.25 3.41
CA ILE A 264 -2.86 -2.88 3.75
C ILE A 264 -1.83 -2.42 2.70
N ILE A 265 -0.89 -1.56 3.09
CA ILE A 265 -0.03 -0.81 2.16
C ILE A 265 1.44 -1.01 2.53
N PHE A 266 2.17 -1.78 1.73
CA PHE A 266 3.50 -2.26 2.12
C PHE A 266 4.46 -2.47 0.95
N ASN A 267 5.77 -2.55 1.22
CA ASN A 267 6.80 -2.89 0.25
C ASN A 267 6.78 -2.08 -1.08
N ASN A 268 6.30 -0.83 -1.09
CA ASN A 268 6.40 0.05 -2.26
C ASN A 268 7.78 0.74 -2.29
N SER A 269 8.27 1.20 -3.46
CA SER A 269 9.63 1.76 -3.60
C SER A 269 9.89 3.04 -2.82
N GLY A 270 8.92 3.95 -2.81
CA GLY A 270 8.96 5.18 -2.02
C GLY A 270 8.07 5.07 -0.79
N TYR A 271 7.19 6.04 -0.60
CA TYR A 271 6.36 6.11 0.60
C TYR A 271 5.12 5.22 0.47
N GLY A 272 4.51 4.85 1.60
CA GLY A 272 3.22 4.17 1.61
C GLY A 272 2.12 5.12 1.12
N LEU A 273 1.93 6.21 1.85
CA LEU A 273 1.12 7.36 1.46
C LEU A 273 2.04 8.59 1.26
N HIS A 274 1.90 9.28 0.14
CA HIS A 274 2.58 10.54 -0.15
C HIS A 274 1.57 11.61 -0.58
N ILE A 275 0.95 12.25 0.42
CA ILE A 275 0.03 13.37 0.23
C ILE A 275 0.88 14.64 0.20
N TYR A 276 1.29 15.04 -1.01
CA TYR A 276 2.38 16.00 -1.20
C TYR A 276 2.24 16.87 -2.45
N ALA A 277 2.24 18.19 -2.23
CA ALA A 277 2.31 19.18 -3.29
C ALA A 277 3.75 19.71 -3.43
N ASN A 278 4.28 19.65 -4.65
CA ASN A 278 5.62 20.16 -5.01
C ASN A 278 5.59 21.57 -5.62
N SER A 279 4.43 22.22 -5.67
CA SER A 279 4.21 23.52 -6.31
C SER A 279 2.90 24.15 -5.81
N PRO A 280 2.79 25.48 -5.68
CA PRO A 280 1.54 26.20 -5.40
C PRO A 280 0.39 26.00 -6.41
N LYS A 281 0.62 25.27 -7.51
CA LYS A 281 -0.43 24.86 -8.46
C LYS A 281 -1.22 23.62 -7.99
N ARG A 282 -1.03 23.14 -6.75
CA ARG A 282 -1.62 21.92 -6.17
C ARG A 282 -1.95 22.10 -4.70
N SER A 283 -2.95 21.37 -4.21
CA SER A 283 -3.48 21.45 -2.84
C SER A 283 -3.36 20.12 -2.08
N ILE A 284 -3.33 20.17 -0.74
CA ILE A 284 -3.18 18.99 0.14
C ILE A 284 -4.01 19.09 1.44
N SER A 285 -5.29 19.43 1.32
CA SER A 285 -6.21 19.62 2.45
C SER A 285 -7.47 18.77 2.32
N GLY A 286 -7.99 18.27 3.44
CA GLY A 286 -9.16 17.38 3.49
C GLY A 286 -8.80 15.93 3.22
N PHE A 287 -8.24 15.26 4.24
CA PHE A 287 -7.85 13.85 4.20
C PHE A 287 -8.26 13.14 5.49
N GLU A 288 -9.00 12.04 5.34
CA GLU A 288 -9.27 11.07 6.41
C GLU A 288 -8.51 9.79 6.09
N ILE A 289 -7.54 9.46 6.96
CA ILE A 289 -6.64 8.31 6.82
C ILE A 289 -6.90 7.42 8.04
N GLU A 290 -7.69 6.36 7.87
CA GLU A 290 -8.27 5.65 9.02
C GLU A 290 -8.07 4.13 8.99
N ASN A 291 -7.68 3.53 10.11
CA ASN A 291 -7.61 2.09 10.32
C ASN A 291 -6.69 1.32 9.32
N ASN A 292 -5.79 2.02 8.60
CA ASN A 292 -4.88 1.39 7.64
C ASN A 292 -3.72 0.71 8.35
N THR A 293 -3.22 -0.38 7.76
CA THR A 293 -1.95 -1.01 8.13
C THR A 293 -0.89 -0.67 7.09
N VAL A 294 0.12 0.12 7.48
CA VAL A 294 1.10 0.71 6.54
C VAL A 294 2.53 0.43 7.01
N PHE A 295 3.28 -0.40 6.26
CA PHE A 295 4.56 -0.93 6.76
C PHE A 295 5.62 -1.21 5.70
N GLU A 296 6.90 -1.07 6.07
CA GLU A 296 8.08 -1.34 5.21
C GLU A 296 8.04 -0.75 3.79
N ASN A 297 7.31 0.33 3.57
CA ASN A 297 7.44 1.13 2.36
C ASN A 297 8.82 1.80 2.33
N GLY A 298 9.50 1.72 1.18
CA GLY A 298 10.93 1.92 1.03
C GLY A 298 11.74 0.62 0.97
N SER A 299 11.11 -0.56 1.08
CA SER A 299 11.85 -1.83 1.11
C SER A 299 12.53 -2.17 -0.22
N LEU A 300 11.91 -1.90 -1.38
CA LEU A 300 12.47 -2.24 -2.72
C LEU A 300 13.78 -1.52 -3.09
N MET A 301 14.13 -0.44 -2.40
CA MET A 301 15.22 0.47 -2.75
C MET A 301 16.42 0.34 -1.81
N LYS A 302 17.57 0.89 -2.20
CA LYS A 302 18.76 1.06 -1.34
C LYS A 302 18.62 2.19 -0.31
N ASP A 303 19.67 2.37 0.49
CA ASP A 303 19.67 3.17 1.71
C ASP A 303 20.04 4.66 1.53
N ASP A 304 20.37 5.05 0.29
CA ASP A 304 20.51 6.44 -0.15
C ASP A 304 19.18 7.19 -0.27
N GLN A 305 18.05 6.48 -0.11
CA GLN A 305 16.70 6.99 -0.28
C GLN A 305 15.86 6.86 1.01
N ALA A 306 15.49 7.99 1.62
CA ALA A 306 14.48 8.00 2.68
C ALA A 306 13.06 7.66 2.18
N ALA A 307 12.29 6.98 3.03
CA ALA A 307 10.87 6.67 2.85
C ALA A 307 10.08 6.97 4.15
N ASP A 308 8.93 7.64 4.03
CA ASP A 308 7.94 7.73 5.12
C ASP A 308 6.83 6.69 4.85
N GLN A 309 6.28 6.04 5.89
CA GLN A 309 5.09 5.20 5.72
C GLN A 309 3.88 6.08 5.36
N ILE A 310 3.73 7.21 6.04
CA ILE A 310 2.74 8.24 5.72
C ILE A 310 3.44 9.61 5.72
N LEU A 311 3.42 10.31 4.58
CA LEU A 311 3.69 11.75 4.52
C LEU A 311 2.42 12.53 4.16
N VAL A 312 2.14 13.59 4.93
CA VAL A 312 1.25 14.71 4.54
C VAL A 312 2.03 16.01 4.67
N GLY A 313 2.07 16.86 3.64
CA GLY A 313 2.71 18.19 3.73
C GLY A 313 3.19 18.74 2.39
N GLY A 314 3.42 20.05 2.31
CA GLY A 314 3.70 20.76 1.05
C GLY A 314 5.06 21.44 1.01
N VAL A 315 5.43 21.90 -0.19
CA VAL A 315 6.44 22.98 -0.31
C VAL A 315 5.88 24.30 0.22
N GLU A 316 6.77 25.27 0.40
CA GLU A 316 6.42 26.65 0.70
C GLU A 316 5.35 27.21 -0.26
N GLY A 317 4.36 27.91 0.30
CA GLY A 317 3.15 28.34 -0.37
C GLY A 317 2.01 27.30 -0.39
N VAL A 318 2.17 26.10 0.21
CA VAL A 318 1.14 25.04 0.17
C VAL A 318 0.84 24.42 1.53
N ALA A 319 0.02 25.11 2.32
CA ALA A 319 -0.50 24.60 3.59
C ALA A 319 -1.37 23.35 3.41
N ALA A 320 -1.21 22.38 4.30
CA ALA A 320 -2.20 21.34 4.57
C ALA A 320 -3.19 21.80 5.67
N GLY A 321 -4.32 21.11 5.77
CA GLY A 321 -5.37 21.33 6.77
C GLY A 321 -6.53 20.36 6.57
N ARG A 322 -7.42 20.23 7.54
CA ARG A 322 -8.51 19.24 7.58
C ARG A 322 -7.93 17.83 7.43
N VAL A 323 -6.90 17.52 8.21
CA VAL A 323 -6.14 16.25 8.15
C VAL A 323 -6.38 15.42 9.40
N ARG A 324 -6.95 14.22 9.22
CA ARG A 324 -7.25 13.26 10.29
C ARG A 324 -6.56 11.93 10.04
N LEU A 325 -5.80 11.47 11.04
CA LEU A 325 -5.25 10.12 11.11
C LEU A 325 -5.87 9.40 12.31
N GLN A 326 -6.67 8.36 12.09
CA GLN A 326 -7.29 7.57 13.17
C GLN A 326 -6.91 6.09 13.08
N GLY A 327 -6.55 5.47 14.20
CA GLY A 327 -6.46 4.00 14.33
C GLY A 327 -5.48 3.29 13.39
N ASN A 328 -4.59 4.01 12.70
CA ASN A 328 -3.65 3.41 11.75
C ASN A 328 -2.57 2.64 12.49
N VAL A 329 -2.24 1.45 11.99
CA VAL A 329 -1.12 0.63 12.47
C VAL A 329 0.05 0.81 11.52
N VAL A 330 1.06 1.54 11.95
CA VAL A 330 2.22 1.94 11.14
C VAL A 330 3.47 1.26 11.68
N TYR A 331 4.18 0.51 10.84
CA TYR A 331 5.37 -0.24 11.24
C TYR A 331 6.56 0.01 10.32
N THR A 332 7.72 0.30 10.92
CA THR A 332 9.02 0.06 10.32
C THR A 332 9.89 -0.66 11.34
N ASP A 333 10.83 -1.50 10.90
CA ASP A 333 11.85 -2.11 11.77
C ASP A 333 12.46 -1.06 12.72
N PRO A 334 12.26 -1.19 14.05
CA PRO A 334 12.79 -0.24 15.02
C PRO A 334 14.30 -0.38 15.18
N GLU A 335 14.88 -1.57 15.03
CA GLU A 335 16.31 -1.82 15.19
C GLU A 335 17.11 -1.63 13.91
N SER A 336 16.43 -1.26 12.82
CA SER A 336 17.01 -0.95 11.52
C SER A 336 18.25 -0.08 11.65
N LYS A 337 19.40 -0.58 11.18
CA LYS A 337 20.65 0.19 11.16
C LYS A 337 20.50 1.48 10.33
N SER A 338 19.57 1.49 9.38
CA SER A 338 19.15 2.64 8.60
C SER A 338 18.31 3.66 9.38
N ARG A 339 18.18 4.87 8.85
CA ARG A 339 17.12 5.83 9.24
C ARG A 339 16.30 6.27 8.04
N LYS A 340 16.37 5.51 6.94
CA LYS A 340 15.69 5.83 5.70
C LYS A 340 14.18 5.67 5.86
N SER A 341 13.75 4.54 6.42
CA SER A 341 12.36 4.21 6.71
C SER A 341 11.95 4.93 7.99
N ARG A 342 10.78 5.56 7.95
CA ARG A 342 10.20 6.37 9.01
C ARG A 342 8.70 6.13 9.03
N GLY A 343 8.05 6.29 10.17
CA GLY A 343 6.61 6.08 10.31
C GLY A 343 5.79 7.21 9.67
N ILE A 344 5.23 8.07 10.52
CA ILE A 344 4.34 9.17 10.16
C ILE A 344 5.13 10.49 10.12
N ARG A 345 4.96 11.26 9.04
CA ARG A 345 5.49 12.61 8.90
C ARG A 345 4.42 13.58 8.44
N LEU A 346 4.15 14.58 9.26
CA LEU A 346 3.10 15.57 9.04
C LEU A 346 3.77 16.95 8.99
N GLY A 347 3.95 17.49 7.79
CA GLY A 347 4.63 18.76 7.50
C GLY A 347 5.93 18.60 6.69
N TYR A 348 6.18 19.58 5.83
CA TYR A 348 7.32 19.62 4.91
C TYR A 348 7.82 21.07 4.73
N ARG A 349 9.11 21.21 4.36
CA ARG A 349 9.88 22.46 4.16
C ARG A 349 9.29 23.76 4.77
N HIS A 350 9.25 23.86 6.10
CA HIS A 350 8.95 25.10 6.83
C HIS A 350 7.56 25.72 6.57
N GLN A 351 6.68 25.03 5.85
CA GLN A 351 5.34 25.47 5.52
C GLN A 351 4.40 25.32 6.73
N SER A 352 3.73 26.39 7.18
CA SER A 352 2.64 26.30 8.18
C SER A 352 1.41 25.58 7.60
N ASN A 353 0.72 24.83 8.45
CA ASN A 353 -0.42 23.98 8.11
C ASN A 353 -1.49 24.19 9.19
N ALA A 354 -2.77 24.25 8.83
CA ALA A 354 -3.80 24.75 9.74
C ALA A 354 -4.12 23.79 10.90
N ASP A 355 -4.70 22.64 10.60
CA ASP A 355 -5.32 21.74 11.58
C ASP A 355 -5.04 20.25 11.30
N LEU A 356 -4.68 19.55 12.37
CA LEU A 356 -4.25 18.16 12.35
C LEU A 356 -4.79 17.40 13.57
N THR A 357 -5.35 16.21 13.31
CA THR A 357 -5.89 15.30 14.32
C THR A 357 -5.24 13.92 14.21
N LEU A 358 -4.68 13.41 15.31
CA LEU A 358 -4.17 12.04 15.46
C LEU A 358 -4.90 11.33 16.61
N LEU A 359 -5.72 10.33 16.31
CA LEU A 359 -6.44 9.53 17.33
C LEU A 359 -6.02 8.06 17.26
N ASP A 360 -5.62 7.49 18.39
CA ASP A 360 -5.45 6.04 18.60
C ASP A 360 -4.54 5.29 17.60
N ASN A 361 -3.67 6.02 16.87
CA ASN A 361 -2.72 5.40 15.95
C ASN A 361 -1.66 4.61 16.72
N PHE A 362 -1.29 3.44 16.20
CA PHE A 362 -0.21 2.60 16.73
C PHE A 362 0.99 2.66 15.81
N VAL A 363 2.11 3.25 16.26
CA VAL A 363 3.23 3.63 15.41
C VAL A 363 4.53 3.06 15.95
N VAL A 364 5.16 2.15 15.22
CA VAL A 364 6.44 1.51 15.56
C VAL A 364 7.50 1.92 14.55
N GLY A 365 8.69 2.29 15.00
CA GLY A 365 9.86 2.44 14.13
C GLY A 365 10.91 3.39 14.67
N ARG A 366 12.14 3.32 14.13
CA ARG A 366 13.31 4.05 14.66
C ARG A 366 13.17 5.58 14.63
N VAL A 367 12.34 6.09 13.72
CA VAL A 367 11.89 7.48 13.62
C VAL A 367 10.37 7.44 13.35
N PRO A 368 9.52 7.30 14.38
CA PRO A 368 8.14 6.86 14.19
C PRO A 368 7.20 8.02 13.88
N LEU A 369 7.40 9.21 14.46
CA LEU A 369 6.47 10.33 14.31
C LEU A 369 7.19 11.68 14.21
N LYS A 370 6.78 12.49 13.23
CA LYS A 370 7.14 13.91 13.08
C LYS A 370 5.90 14.77 12.85
N ILE A 371 5.77 15.86 13.61
CA ILE A 371 4.71 16.87 13.45
C ILE A 371 5.40 18.23 13.32
N LEU A 372 5.30 18.85 12.15
CA LEU A 372 6.16 19.95 11.73
C LEU A 372 5.31 21.11 11.18
N TRP A 373 5.34 22.24 11.86
CA TRP A 373 4.71 23.51 11.47
C TRP A 373 3.18 23.38 11.29
N TRP A 374 2.48 23.08 12.39
CA TRP A 374 1.02 23.09 12.45
C TRP A 374 0.52 24.17 13.41
N ASP A 375 -0.53 24.89 13.03
CA ASP A 375 -1.08 26.00 13.80
C ASP A 375 -2.00 25.47 14.93
N SER A 376 -2.55 24.25 14.76
CA SER A 376 -3.26 23.47 15.78
C SER A 376 -3.01 21.97 15.63
N VAL A 377 -2.94 21.25 16.75
CA VAL A 377 -2.70 19.80 16.79
C VAL A 377 -3.51 19.14 17.91
N GLU A 378 -4.37 18.18 17.54
CA GLU A 378 -5.01 17.24 18.46
C GLU A 378 -4.31 15.88 18.37
N ALA A 379 -3.89 15.32 19.51
CA ALA A 379 -3.27 14.01 19.61
C ALA A 379 -3.80 13.26 20.85
N CYS A 380 -4.70 12.30 20.64
CA CYS A 380 -5.30 11.48 21.69
C CYS A 380 -4.95 9.99 21.55
N GLY A 381 -4.66 9.30 22.67
CA GLY A 381 -4.66 7.83 22.77
C GLY A 381 -3.56 7.07 22.01
N ASN A 382 -2.89 7.73 21.07
CA ASN A 382 -1.86 7.17 20.18
C ASN A 382 -0.78 6.45 20.99
N THR A 383 -0.29 5.34 20.45
CA THR A 383 0.83 4.58 21.01
C THR A 383 2.02 4.66 20.06
N VAL A 384 3.13 5.21 20.52
CA VAL A 384 4.35 5.40 19.72
C VAL A 384 5.49 4.62 20.34
N ILE A 385 6.14 3.76 19.56
CA ILE A 385 7.20 2.84 19.99
C ILE A 385 8.45 3.06 19.12
N SER A 386 9.60 3.29 19.74
CA SER A 386 10.86 3.52 19.03
C SER A 386 12.09 3.19 19.89
N SER A 387 13.24 3.13 19.23
CA SER A 387 14.58 2.92 19.77
C SER A 387 15.53 4.11 19.51
N GLY A 388 15.15 5.05 18.63
CA GLY A 388 16.05 6.08 18.09
C GLY A 388 15.67 7.52 18.45
N ARG A 389 14.47 7.94 18.06
CA ARG A 389 13.81 9.20 18.48
C ARG A 389 12.36 8.91 18.79
N GLY A 390 11.79 9.54 19.81
CA GLY A 390 10.38 9.41 20.15
C GLY A 390 9.51 10.17 19.16
N ILE A 391 9.35 11.47 19.41
CA ILE A 391 8.57 12.37 18.56
C ILE A 391 9.42 13.60 18.25
N GLU A 392 9.40 14.03 16.99
CA GLU A 392 9.97 15.32 16.58
C GLU A 392 8.85 16.31 16.28
N ILE A 393 8.67 17.27 17.19
CA ILE A 393 7.80 18.43 16.97
C ILE A 393 8.66 19.62 16.52
N LYS A 394 8.18 20.32 15.50
CA LYS A 394 8.57 21.70 15.21
C LYS A 394 7.31 22.53 15.14
N THR A 395 7.25 23.66 15.84
CA THR A 395 6.10 24.55 15.80
C THR A 395 6.28 25.64 14.71
N PRO A 396 5.21 26.37 14.34
CA PRO A 396 5.33 27.64 13.62
C PRO A 396 6.21 28.66 14.39
N ALA A 397 6.63 29.73 13.71
CA ALA A 397 7.55 30.73 14.28
C ALA A 397 6.99 31.49 15.50
N SER A 398 5.66 31.68 15.55
CA SER A 398 4.93 32.29 16.67
C SER A 398 3.84 31.32 17.16
N PRO A 399 4.18 30.31 17.98
CA PRO A 399 3.31 29.18 18.23
C PRO A 399 2.31 29.41 19.38
N ASP A 400 1.02 29.27 19.09
CA ASP A 400 -0.02 29.23 20.10
C ASP A 400 -0.14 27.81 20.70
N TYR A 401 0.63 27.57 21.76
CA TYR A 401 0.60 26.32 22.53
C TYR A 401 -0.75 26.01 23.20
N SER A 402 -1.75 26.90 23.20
CA SER A 402 -3.11 26.54 23.65
C SER A 402 -3.85 25.65 22.65
N LYS A 403 -3.47 25.72 21.36
CA LYS A 403 -4.04 24.91 20.26
C LYS A 403 -3.38 23.53 20.12
N TYR A 404 -2.53 23.14 21.07
CA TYR A 404 -1.81 21.87 21.10
C TYR A 404 -2.40 20.99 22.22
N ARG A 405 -3.10 19.91 21.86
CA ARG A 405 -3.81 19.01 22.79
C ARG A 405 -3.24 17.59 22.73
N PHE A 406 -2.24 17.30 23.57
CA PHE A 406 -1.57 15.98 23.65
C PHE A 406 -1.98 15.20 24.91
N TYR A 407 -3.03 14.37 24.81
CA TYR A 407 -3.64 13.67 25.94
C TYR A 407 -3.74 12.14 25.76
N MET A 408 -3.69 11.39 26.86
CA MET A 408 -3.79 9.91 26.91
C MET A 408 -2.80 9.11 26.03
N ASN A 409 -1.81 9.76 25.42
CA ASN A 409 -0.85 9.09 24.54
C ASN A 409 0.15 8.22 25.32
N ARG A 410 0.67 7.17 24.68
CA ARG A 410 1.59 6.18 25.28
C ARG A 410 2.90 6.13 24.50
N PHE A 411 3.97 6.68 25.06
CA PHE A 411 5.27 6.79 24.39
C PHE A 411 6.27 5.80 24.97
N TRP A 412 6.76 4.86 24.17
CA TRP A 412 7.69 3.82 24.58
C TRP A 412 9.08 4.06 23.97
N SER A 413 10.12 3.97 24.80
CA SER A 413 11.53 4.04 24.39
C SER A 413 12.28 2.78 24.78
N HIS A 414 12.89 2.13 23.79
CA HIS A 414 13.89 1.07 24.01
C HIS A 414 15.26 1.63 24.46
N GLY A 415 15.48 2.94 24.33
CA GLY A 415 16.75 3.59 24.68
C GLY A 415 16.81 4.10 26.12
N ASN A 416 17.95 3.86 26.79
CA ASN A 416 18.31 4.24 28.17
C ASN A 416 18.42 5.76 28.44
N THR A 417 17.76 6.63 27.67
CA THR A 417 17.82 8.09 27.85
C THR A 417 16.45 8.74 27.79
N ASP A 418 16.22 9.76 28.63
CA ASP A 418 15.00 10.57 28.59
C ASP A 418 15.07 11.70 27.54
N ARG A 419 16.28 12.06 27.06
CA ARG A 419 16.48 13.09 26.00
C ARG A 419 16.19 12.54 24.60
N TYR A 420 14.98 12.03 24.46
CA TYR A 420 14.46 11.19 23.38
C TYR A 420 13.39 11.90 22.54
N PHE A 421 12.69 12.87 23.13
CA PHE A 421 11.78 13.78 22.45
C PHE A 421 12.58 14.92 21.82
N VAL A 422 12.05 15.50 20.73
CA VAL A 422 12.61 16.69 20.09
C VAL A 422 11.53 17.75 19.97
N LEU A 423 11.82 18.95 20.45
CA LEU A 423 11.00 20.15 20.26
C LEU A 423 11.88 21.24 19.62
N ASP A 424 11.44 21.77 18.48
CA ASP A 424 12.10 22.84 17.72
C ASP A 424 13.59 22.56 17.44
N GLY A 425 13.87 21.29 17.11
CA GLY A 425 15.21 20.78 16.81
C GLY A 425 16.06 20.42 18.04
N LYS A 426 15.67 20.84 19.25
CA LYS A 426 16.39 20.53 20.50
C LYS A 426 15.91 19.21 21.09
N LYS A 427 16.84 18.28 21.39
CA LYS A 427 16.54 17.08 22.19
C LYS A 427 16.17 17.49 23.61
N THR A 428 15.11 16.92 24.17
CA THR A 428 14.63 17.26 25.51
C THR A 428 14.00 16.08 26.24
N ALA A 429 13.87 16.21 27.56
CA ALA A 429 13.22 15.24 28.44
C ALA A 429 11.69 15.26 28.26
N PHE A 430 11.01 14.16 28.60
CA PHE A 430 9.55 14.09 28.51
C PHE A 430 8.85 15.17 29.33
N SER A 431 9.33 15.46 30.55
CA SER A 431 8.75 16.48 31.44
C SER A 431 8.72 17.88 30.82
N TYR A 432 9.83 18.31 30.20
CA TYR A 432 9.91 19.60 29.51
C TYR A 432 9.10 19.62 28.22
N TRP A 433 9.15 18.53 27.43
CA TRP A 433 8.35 18.42 26.20
C TRP A 433 6.86 18.56 26.51
N TYR A 434 6.39 17.75 27.46
CA TYR A 434 5.01 17.70 27.92
C TYR A 434 4.54 19.04 28.48
N SER A 435 5.31 19.69 29.37
CA SER A 435 4.91 20.97 29.98
C SER A 435 4.82 22.16 29.00
N LYS A 436 5.36 22.04 27.79
CA LYS A 436 5.21 23.05 26.72
C LYS A 436 4.00 22.81 25.82
N ILE A 437 3.66 21.55 25.50
CA ILE A 437 2.63 21.21 24.48
C ILE A 437 1.39 20.49 25.03
N SER A 438 1.33 20.22 26.33
CA SER A 438 0.20 19.60 26.99
C SER A 438 -0.01 20.24 28.35
N LYS A 439 -1.07 21.06 28.44
CA LYS A 439 -1.46 21.72 29.70
C LYS A 439 -2.46 20.91 30.52
N SER A 440 -2.92 19.75 30.03
CA SER A 440 -3.79 18.84 30.78
C SER A 440 -3.73 17.38 30.33
N SER A 441 -3.80 16.48 31.31
CA SER A 441 -4.16 15.05 31.23
C SER A 441 -3.17 14.00 30.66
N CYS A 442 -2.88 13.03 31.53
CA CYS A 442 -2.82 11.57 31.29
C CYS A 442 -1.88 10.95 30.23
N SER A 443 -1.16 11.69 29.38
CA SER A 443 -0.14 11.10 28.50
C SER A 443 1.03 10.52 29.32
N ARG A 444 1.55 9.34 28.96
CA ARG A 444 2.59 8.62 29.72
C ARG A 444 3.78 8.22 28.85
N LYS A 445 5.00 8.46 29.34
CA LYS A 445 6.25 7.88 28.84
C LYS A 445 6.57 6.59 29.61
N PHE A 446 6.99 5.56 28.88
CA PHE A 446 7.55 4.32 29.39
C PHE A 446 8.97 4.12 28.84
N GLN A 447 9.87 3.59 29.66
CA GLN A 447 11.26 3.29 29.30
C GLN A 447 11.60 1.86 29.76
N ASN A 448 12.60 1.26 29.12
CA ASN A 448 13.21 -0.01 29.51
C ASN A 448 12.19 -1.17 29.63
N ASN A 449 11.25 -1.22 28.69
CA ASN A 449 10.53 -2.41 28.18
C ASN A 449 9.77 -3.34 29.15
N LYS A 450 9.65 -3.05 30.45
CA LYS A 450 8.97 -3.96 31.41
C LYS A 450 7.46 -4.19 31.21
N VAL A 451 6.79 -3.53 30.25
CA VAL A 451 5.32 -3.59 30.10
C VAL A 451 4.79 -3.68 28.66
N ALA A 452 5.38 -3.01 27.65
CA ALA A 452 4.91 -3.15 26.26
C ALA A 452 5.01 -4.61 25.79
N ASP A 453 6.18 -5.19 26.05
CA ASP A 453 6.70 -6.50 25.65
C ASP A 453 5.94 -7.71 26.22
N LYS A 454 5.07 -7.52 27.22
CA LYS A 454 4.42 -8.62 27.94
C LYS A 454 3.36 -9.35 27.13
N PHE A 455 2.76 -8.67 26.15
CA PHE A 455 1.68 -9.18 25.31
C PHE A 455 1.82 -8.61 23.90
N PRO A 456 1.37 -9.32 22.84
CA PRO A 456 1.24 -8.74 21.51
C PRO A 456 0.24 -7.57 21.49
N ARG A 457 0.19 -6.81 20.39
CA ARG A 457 -0.96 -5.94 20.07
C ARG A 457 -1.65 -6.50 18.84
N ILE A 458 -2.96 -6.66 18.93
CA ILE A 458 -3.82 -7.29 17.92
C ILE A 458 -4.86 -6.23 17.53
N PHE A 459 -5.06 -6.05 16.23
CA PHE A 459 -6.02 -5.12 15.64
C PHE A 459 -6.86 -5.87 14.61
N ILE A 460 -8.19 -5.80 14.70
CA ILE A 460 -9.12 -6.53 13.82
C ILE A 460 -10.11 -5.54 13.22
N ASN A 461 -9.96 -5.28 11.92
CA ASN A 461 -10.76 -4.31 11.18
C ASN A 461 -11.68 -5.04 10.20
N ARG A 462 -12.95 -5.24 10.60
CA ARG A 462 -14.01 -5.80 9.74
C ARG A 462 -14.18 -4.94 8.48
N ASN A 463 -14.55 -5.56 7.37
CA ASN A 463 -14.66 -4.88 6.08
C ASN A 463 -16.10 -4.41 5.82
N LYS A 464 -16.34 -3.09 5.83
CA LYS A 464 -17.69 -2.51 5.70
C LYS A 464 -18.34 -2.67 4.30
N TYR A 465 -17.60 -3.21 3.33
CA TYR A 465 -18.07 -3.53 1.98
C TYR A 465 -18.01 -5.04 1.67
N ASP A 466 -17.67 -5.86 2.66
CA ASP A 466 -17.55 -7.31 2.51
C ASP A 466 -17.63 -7.97 3.90
N GLU A 467 -18.84 -8.28 4.37
CA GLU A 467 -19.07 -8.97 5.65
C GLU A 467 -18.29 -10.29 5.80
N THR A 468 -17.85 -10.88 4.68
CA THR A 468 -17.05 -12.10 4.66
C THR A 468 -15.57 -11.88 4.89
N ARG A 469 -15.12 -10.65 5.19
CA ARG A 469 -13.71 -10.29 5.35
C ARG A 469 -13.42 -9.43 6.60
N ALA A 470 -12.30 -9.73 7.25
CA ALA A 470 -11.61 -8.82 8.17
C ALA A 470 -10.12 -8.72 7.82
N ASN A 471 -9.51 -7.57 8.10
CA ASN A 471 -8.05 -7.42 8.13
C ASN A 471 -7.59 -7.58 9.59
N LEU A 472 -6.54 -8.37 9.81
CA LEU A 472 -5.98 -8.69 11.12
C LEU A 472 -4.50 -8.27 11.14
N THR A 473 -4.12 -7.41 12.07
CA THR A 473 -2.74 -6.93 12.22
C THR A 473 -2.22 -7.25 13.61
N VAL A 474 -1.01 -7.80 13.68
CA VAL A 474 -0.36 -8.22 14.93
C VAL A 474 1.03 -7.60 15.02
N TYR A 475 1.30 -6.90 16.12
CA TYR A 475 2.66 -6.53 16.53
C TYR A 475 3.10 -7.47 17.67
N GLY A 476 4.08 -8.31 17.39
CA GLY A 476 4.69 -9.25 18.34
C GLY A 476 6.04 -8.79 18.90
N GLY A 477 6.73 -7.87 18.22
CA GLY A 477 8.03 -7.34 18.65
C GLY A 477 9.10 -8.42 18.90
N GLY A 478 9.06 -9.50 18.10
CA GLY A 478 10.07 -10.55 18.06
C GLY A 478 9.96 -11.62 19.13
N LYS A 479 9.04 -11.44 20.10
CA LYS A 479 8.97 -12.22 21.35
C LYS A 479 7.98 -13.39 21.32
N PHE A 480 7.14 -13.48 20.28
CA PHE A 480 6.06 -14.46 20.20
C PHE A 480 6.15 -15.25 18.89
N ASP A 481 6.31 -16.57 19.02
CA ASP A 481 6.27 -17.51 17.89
C ASP A 481 4.86 -17.62 17.27
N TYR A 482 3.85 -17.44 18.13
CA TYR A 482 2.43 -17.55 17.83
C TYR A 482 1.64 -16.61 18.73
N VAL A 483 0.40 -16.35 18.38
CA VAL A 483 -0.58 -15.61 19.19
C VAL A 483 -1.91 -16.35 19.23
N LEU A 484 -2.69 -16.08 20.28
CA LEU A 484 -4.10 -16.44 20.33
C LEU A 484 -4.91 -15.24 19.80
N ILE A 485 -5.79 -15.49 18.83
CA ILE A 485 -6.65 -14.46 18.23
C ILE A 485 -8.11 -14.80 18.56
N GLU A 486 -8.78 -13.88 19.26
CA GLU A 486 -10.23 -13.93 19.41
C GLU A 486 -10.91 -13.56 18.08
N LEU A 487 -11.82 -14.42 17.61
CA LEU A 487 -12.59 -14.18 16.39
C LEU A 487 -14.10 -14.27 16.57
N GLY A 488 -14.62 -14.55 17.78
CA GLY A 488 -16.06 -14.70 18.04
C GLY A 488 -16.90 -13.44 17.76
N ASP A 489 -16.23 -12.29 17.70
CA ASP A 489 -16.80 -11.03 17.23
C ASP A 489 -17.21 -11.08 15.73
N PHE A 490 -16.40 -11.76 14.92
CA PHE A 490 -16.49 -11.78 13.45
C PHE A 490 -17.04 -13.12 12.89
N LEU A 491 -16.76 -14.23 13.58
CA LEU A 491 -17.14 -15.59 13.20
C LEU A 491 -18.14 -16.18 14.20
N VAL A 492 -19.15 -16.88 13.69
CA VAL A 492 -20.08 -17.67 14.54
C VAL A 492 -19.60 -19.12 14.67
N PRO A 493 -19.85 -19.81 15.79
CA PRO A 493 -19.51 -21.22 15.92
C PRO A 493 -20.14 -22.08 14.80
N GLY A 494 -19.35 -22.99 14.22
CA GLY A 494 -19.75 -23.79 13.05
C GLY A 494 -19.44 -23.14 11.69
N GLU A 495 -19.08 -21.85 11.65
CA GLU A 495 -18.71 -21.17 10.42
C GLU A 495 -17.31 -21.58 9.93
N ARG A 496 -17.16 -21.87 8.63
CA ARG A 496 -15.84 -22.11 8.03
C ARG A 496 -15.14 -20.79 7.75
N PHE A 497 -13.83 -20.77 7.98
CA PHE A 497 -13.00 -19.59 7.75
C PHE A 497 -11.58 -19.97 7.28
N GLY A 498 -10.93 -19.02 6.61
CA GLY A 498 -9.53 -19.09 6.22
C GLY A 498 -8.80 -17.81 6.60
N VAL A 499 -7.49 -17.94 6.81
CA VAL A 499 -6.57 -16.84 7.09
C VAL A 499 -5.48 -16.88 6.03
N TRP A 500 -5.22 -15.74 5.38
CA TRP A 500 -4.11 -15.55 4.46
C TRP A 500 -3.12 -14.56 5.06
N ASP A 501 -1.83 -14.81 4.88
CA ASP A 501 -0.78 -13.83 5.09
C ASP A 501 -0.91 -12.72 4.03
N ALA A 502 -1.03 -11.47 4.44
CA ALA A 502 -1.20 -10.35 3.54
C ALA A 502 0.07 -10.02 2.74
N GLU A 503 1.25 -10.34 3.28
CA GLU A 503 2.51 -10.23 2.53
C GLU A 503 2.62 -11.30 1.43
N ASN A 504 2.02 -12.48 1.63
CA ASN A 504 2.01 -13.58 0.67
C ASN A 504 0.58 -13.95 0.20
N TYR A 505 -0.26 -12.93 -0.06
CA TYR A 505 -1.71 -13.11 -0.19
C TYR A 505 -2.18 -14.04 -1.31
N THR A 506 -1.40 -14.18 -2.39
CA THR A 506 -1.65 -15.13 -3.50
C THR A 506 -1.20 -16.57 -3.20
N GLY A 507 -0.66 -16.84 -2.01
CA GLY A 507 -0.21 -18.15 -1.57
C GLY A 507 -1.29 -18.97 -0.85
N GLU A 508 -0.83 -20.06 -0.24
CA GLU A 508 -1.65 -20.96 0.58
C GLU A 508 -2.22 -20.24 1.82
N GLN A 509 -3.36 -20.72 2.31
CA GLN A 509 -3.91 -20.30 3.61
C GLN A 509 -2.90 -20.61 4.72
N VAL A 510 -2.69 -19.64 5.62
CA VAL A 510 -1.78 -19.78 6.77
C VAL A 510 -2.46 -20.38 8.01
N PHE A 511 -3.79 -20.48 7.97
CA PHE A 511 -4.69 -21.24 8.84
C PHE A 511 -6.04 -21.38 8.11
N SER A 512 -6.76 -22.49 8.28
CA SER A 512 -8.19 -22.59 7.95
C SER A 512 -8.87 -23.68 8.77
N GLY A 513 -10.20 -23.62 8.88
CA GLY A 513 -10.97 -24.59 9.65
C GLY A 513 -12.43 -24.16 9.86
N VAL A 514 -13.09 -24.82 10.81
CA VAL A 514 -14.38 -24.41 11.38
C VAL A 514 -14.11 -23.64 12.67
N PHE A 515 -14.86 -22.56 12.93
CA PHE A 515 -14.73 -21.82 14.18
C PHE A 515 -15.46 -22.53 15.32
N GLU A 516 -14.75 -22.83 16.42
CA GLU A 516 -15.29 -23.55 17.59
C GLU A 516 -15.82 -22.63 18.70
N GLY A 517 -15.90 -21.31 18.49
CA GLY A 517 -16.17 -20.36 19.58
C GLY A 517 -14.98 -20.15 20.53
N LYS A 518 -13.76 -20.47 20.10
CA LYS A 518 -12.52 -20.44 20.91
C LYS A 518 -11.41 -19.64 20.20
N PRO A 519 -10.39 -19.15 20.93
CA PRO A 519 -9.31 -18.36 20.35
C PRO A 519 -8.44 -19.21 19.41
N ILE A 520 -8.11 -18.71 18.21
CA ILE A 520 -7.31 -19.46 17.24
C ILE A 520 -5.82 -19.25 17.46
N ARG A 521 -5.02 -20.32 17.33
CA ARG A 521 -3.55 -20.27 17.48
C ARG A 521 -2.86 -19.97 16.15
N LEU A 522 -2.49 -18.71 15.92
CA LEU A 522 -1.89 -18.24 14.66
C LEU A 522 -0.37 -18.05 14.80
N SER A 523 0.42 -18.73 13.97
CA SER A 523 1.89 -18.59 13.95
C SER A 523 2.33 -17.29 13.28
N LEU A 524 3.23 -16.55 13.94
CA LEU A 524 3.88 -15.32 13.46
C LEU A 524 5.19 -15.59 12.71
N ARG A 525 5.78 -16.78 12.86
CA ARG A 525 7.02 -17.15 12.15
C ARG A 525 6.73 -17.44 10.67
N ARG A 526 6.85 -16.42 9.83
CA ARG A 526 6.70 -16.48 8.37
C ARG A 526 7.98 -16.02 7.67
N LYS A 527 8.17 -16.45 6.42
CA LYS A 527 9.40 -16.20 5.63
C LYS A 527 9.16 -15.92 4.14
N LYS A 528 7.97 -16.25 3.61
CA LYS A 528 7.59 -15.98 2.22
C LYS A 528 6.92 -14.59 2.19
N THR A 529 7.32 -13.72 1.27
CA THR A 529 6.62 -12.46 0.95
C THR A 529 6.49 -12.38 -0.57
N ALA A 530 5.45 -11.72 -1.08
CA ALA A 530 5.14 -11.67 -2.50
C ALA A 530 6.31 -11.06 -3.28
N GLN A 531 6.87 -11.83 -4.20
CA GLN A 531 8.08 -11.41 -4.92
C GLN A 531 7.74 -10.29 -5.92
N PRO A 532 8.47 -9.17 -5.92
CA PRO A 532 8.26 -8.10 -6.90
C PRO A 532 8.57 -8.61 -8.30
N VAL A 533 7.66 -8.36 -9.25
CA VAL A 533 7.88 -8.76 -10.65
C VAL A 533 8.98 -7.88 -11.25
N GLY A 534 10.04 -8.46 -11.81
CA GLY A 534 11.09 -7.72 -12.51
C GLY A 534 12.18 -7.13 -11.61
N ASP A 535 13.10 -6.36 -12.20
CA ASP A 535 14.27 -5.81 -11.50
C ASP A 535 13.89 -4.79 -10.42
N VAL A 536 14.40 -5.01 -9.21
CA VAL A 536 14.35 -4.09 -8.06
C VAL A 536 15.71 -4.05 -7.38
N GLU A 537 16.04 -2.98 -6.66
CA GLU A 537 17.36 -2.88 -6.02
C GLU A 537 17.53 -3.79 -4.80
N ARG A 538 16.43 -4.17 -4.15
CA ARG A 538 16.38 -5.09 -3.02
C ARG A 538 15.06 -5.85 -3.01
N VAL A 539 15.13 -7.16 -2.79
CA VAL A 539 13.96 -8.00 -2.51
C VAL A 539 13.56 -7.79 -1.03
N PRO A 540 12.27 -7.53 -0.71
CA PRO A 540 11.82 -7.44 0.67
C PRO A 540 11.96 -8.76 1.43
N ALA A 541 12.16 -8.67 2.74
CA ALA A 541 11.95 -9.80 3.66
C ALA A 541 10.55 -9.69 4.28
N HIS A 542 9.99 -10.82 4.71
CA HIS A 542 8.76 -10.85 5.50
C HIS A 542 9.00 -10.27 6.91
N THR A 543 8.03 -9.52 7.45
CA THR A 543 8.17 -8.76 8.71
C THR A 543 7.93 -9.56 10.01
N GLY A 544 7.39 -10.77 9.92
CA GLY A 544 7.16 -11.67 11.05
C GLY A 544 8.44 -12.33 11.60
N PRO A 545 8.57 -12.52 12.93
CA PRO A 545 7.52 -12.41 13.94
C PRO A 545 7.38 -11.03 14.61
N ASP A 546 8.13 -10.01 14.20
CA ASP A 546 8.03 -8.66 14.79
C ASP A 546 6.69 -7.99 14.50
N PHE A 547 6.26 -8.09 13.23
CA PHE A 547 4.99 -7.61 12.73
C PHE A 547 4.37 -8.66 11.82
N SER A 548 3.06 -8.80 11.76
CA SER A 548 2.41 -9.75 10.86
C SER A 548 1.02 -9.28 10.52
N VAL A 549 0.66 -9.35 9.24
CA VAL A 549 -0.59 -8.83 8.71
C VAL A 549 -1.30 -9.93 7.94
N PHE A 550 -2.58 -10.08 8.17
CA PHE A 550 -3.39 -11.17 7.67
C PHE A 550 -4.72 -10.64 7.14
N VAL A 551 -5.31 -11.42 6.23
CA VAL A 551 -6.70 -11.26 5.80
C VAL A 551 -7.45 -12.51 6.23
N VAL A 552 -8.48 -12.34 7.07
CA VAL A 552 -9.38 -13.42 7.49
C VAL A 552 -10.62 -13.37 6.58
N ARG A 553 -11.09 -14.53 6.12
CA ARG A 553 -12.37 -14.64 5.39
C ARG A 553 -13.23 -15.80 5.85
N LYS A 554 -14.56 -15.64 5.79
CA LYS A 554 -15.55 -16.72 5.86
C LYS A 554 -15.49 -17.55 4.56
N LEU A 555 -15.79 -18.86 4.59
CA LEU A 555 -15.70 -19.84 3.47
C LEU A 555 -17.00 -20.61 3.18
#